data_AF-A0A135VXR9-F1
#
_entry.id   AF-A0A135VXR9-F1
#
_cell.length_a   1.000
_cell.length_b   1.000
_cell.length_c   1.000
_cell.angle_alpha   90.00
_cell.angle_beta   90.00
_cell.angle_gamma   90.00
#
_symmetry.space_group_name_H-M   'P 1'
#
loop_
_entity.id
_entity.type
_entity.pdbx_description
1 polymer ?
#
loop_
_entity_poly.entity_id
_entity_poly.type
_entity_poly.pdbx_seq_one_letter_code
_entity_poly.pdbx_strand_id
1 'polypeptide(L)' 'MTCYFRHISHIFEELGINVTAEKKRGIDIAIHEMVGVDYKNCSAAWKEVKKRLAEDEERFIASLRDALAKP' A
#
# COMPACT_ATOMS: atom_id res chain seq x y z
N MET A 1 2.30 -13.37 -6.04
CA MET A 1 0.86 -13.38 -5.72
C MET A 1 0.46 -11.98 -5.29
N THR A 2 -0.32 -11.30 -6.13
CA THR A 2 -0.76 -9.91 -5.94
C THR A 2 -2.03 -9.90 -5.08
N CYS A 3 -1.88 -10.11 -3.76
CA CYS A 3 -3.02 -10.43 -2.90
C CYS A 3 -3.96 -9.24 -2.59
N TYR A 4 -3.48 -8.00 -2.54
CA TYR A 4 -4.32 -6.84 -2.17
C TYR A 4 -4.24 -5.64 -3.11
N PHE A 5 -3.23 -5.54 -3.97
CA PHE A 5 -3.10 -4.45 -4.95
C PHE A 5 -4.34 -4.25 -5.83
N ARG A 6 -5.10 -5.32 -6.08
CA ARG A 6 -6.34 -5.26 -6.86
C ARG A 6 -7.52 -4.66 -6.08
N HIS A 7 -7.47 -4.68 -4.75
CA HIS A 7 -8.48 -4.09 -3.89
C HIS A 7 -8.21 -2.60 -3.65
N ILE A 8 -6.93 -2.22 -3.55
CA ILE A 8 -6.50 -0.82 -3.35
C ILE A 8 -6.04 -0.15 -4.65
N SER A 9 -6.38 -0.72 -5.82
CA SER A 9 -6.02 -0.14 -7.12
C SER A 9 -6.61 1.26 -7.31
N HIS A 10 -7.84 1.46 -6.85
CA HIS A 10 -8.52 2.76 -6.88
C HIS A 10 -7.75 3.85 -6.11
N ILE A 11 -7.11 3.53 -4.99
CA ILE A 11 -6.27 4.46 -4.23
C ILE A 11 -5.02 4.85 -5.04
N PHE A 12 -4.39 3.89 -5.71
CA PHE A 12 -3.24 4.20 -6.57
C PHE A 12 -3.65 5.09 -7.75
N GLU A 13 -4.84 4.86 -8.31
CA GLU A 13 -5.40 5.70 -9.38
C GLU A 13 -5.71 7.12 -8.89
N GLU A 14 -6.29 7.27 -7.69
CA GLU A 14 -6.55 8.58 -7.06
C GLU A 14 -5.25 9.35 -6.81
N LEU A 15 -4.20 8.65 -6.36
CA LEU A 15 -2.87 9.22 -6.18
C LEU A 15 -2.11 9.49 -7.49
N GLY A 16 -2.65 9.08 -8.65
CA GLY A 16 -1.97 9.15 -9.94
C GLY A 16 -0.72 8.26 -10.02
N ILE A 17 -0.62 7.24 -9.16
CA ILE A 17 0.54 6.35 -9.08
C ILE A 17 0.34 5.17 -10.04
N ASN A 18 1.15 5.16 -11.10
CA ASN A 18 1.15 4.03 -12.01
C ASN A 18 1.93 2.85 -11.40
N VAL A 19 1.20 1.81 -10.96
CA VAL A 19 1.75 0.59 -10.36
C VAL A 19 2.34 -0.31 -11.45
N THR A 20 3.54 0.04 -11.93
CA THR A 20 4.29 -0.77 -12.91
C THR A 20 4.91 -2.00 -12.26
N ALA A 21 5.27 -3.02 -13.05
CA ALA A 21 5.91 -4.23 -12.52
C ALA A 21 7.23 -3.95 -11.80
N GLU A 22 7.97 -2.94 -12.24
CA GLU A 22 9.24 -2.49 -11.66
C GLU A 22 9.04 -1.79 -10.31
N LYS A 23 8.02 -0.92 -10.21
CA LYS A 23 7.69 -0.19 -8.98
C LYS A 23 6.88 -1.02 -7.99
N LYS A 24 6.17 -2.06 -8.44
CA LYS A 24 5.35 -2.94 -7.60
C LYS A 24 6.09 -3.44 -6.39
N ARG A 25 7.33 -3.90 -6.56
CA ARG A 25 8.13 -4.43 -5.46
C ARG A 25 8.47 -3.35 -4.43
N GLY A 26 8.81 -2.15 -4.88
CA GLY A 26 9.07 -1.02 -3.98
C GLY A 26 7.82 -0.61 -3.20
N ILE A 27 6.68 -0.50 -3.89
CA ILE A 27 5.39 -0.18 -3.26
C ILE A 27 4.99 -1.27 -2.25
N ASP A 28 5.17 -2.54 -2.61
CA ASP A 28 4.86 -3.67 -1.74
C ASP A 28 5.69 -3.64 -0.46
N ILE A 29 7.00 -3.41 -0.56
CA ILE A 29 7.89 -3.25 0.59
C ILE A 29 7.50 -2.03 1.42
N ALA A 30 7.27 -0.88 0.79
CA ALA A 30 6.86 0.34 1.49
C ALA A 30 5.55 0.15 2.26
N ILE A 31 4.58 -0.56 1.69
CA ILE A 31 3.32 -0.89 2.38
C ILE A 31 3.58 -1.82 3.57
N HIS A 32 4.44 -2.84 3.42
CA HIS A 32 4.81 -3.74 4.50
C HIS A 32 5.49 -2.99 5.66
N GLU A 33 6.45 -2.11 5.35
CA GLU A 33 7.10 -1.25 6.35
C GLU A 33 6.10 -0.28 7.00
N MET A 34 5.25 0.37 6.20
CA MET A 34 4.21 1.27 6.69
C MET A 34 3.25 0.55 7.65
N VAL A 35 2.86 -0.68 7.35
CA VAL A 35 1.94 -1.46 8.19
C VAL A 35 2.64 -2.26 9.29
N GLY A 36 3.97 -2.18 9.38
CA GLY A 36 4.76 -2.87 10.38
C GLY A 36 4.69 -4.39 10.26
N VAL A 37 4.48 -4.90 9.05
CA VAL A 37 4.36 -6.34 8.78
C VAL A 37 5.59 -6.80 8.01
N ASP A 38 6.16 -7.93 8.44
CA ASP A 38 7.31 -8.53 7.79
C ASP A 38 7.03 -8.95 6.34
N TYR A 39 7.96 -8.62 5.45
CA TYR A 39 7.92 -9.08 4.07
C TYR A 39 8.27 -10.59 4.03
N LYS A 40 7.49 -11.53 3.46
CA LYS A 40 6.41 -11.48 2.44
C LYS A 40 5.02 -11.81 3.00
N ASN A 41 4.64 -11.30 4.16
CA ASN A 41 3.36 -11.66 4.78
C ASN A 41 2.18 -10.81 4.25
N CYS A 42 1.78 -11.07 3.00
CA CYS A 42 0.73 -10.29 2.33
C CYS A 42 -0.64 -10.36 3.02
N SER A 43 -0.95 -11.46 3.73
CA SER A 43 -2.24 -11.62 4.41
C SER A 43 -2.32 -10.73 5.65
N ALA A 44 -1.24 -10.70 6.45
CA ALA A 44 -1.14 -9.79 7.59
C ALA A 44 -1.12 -8.32 7.14
N ALA A 45 -0.36 -8.01 6.08
CA ALA A 45 -0.30 -6.67 5.51
C ALA A 45 -1.70 -6.20 5.04
N TRP A 46 -2.43 -7.06 4.32
CA TRP A 46 -3.79 -6.73 3.87
C TRP A 46 -4.76 -6.49 5.03
N LYS A 47 -4.65 -7.26 6.11
CA LYS A 47 -5.51 -7.09 7.29
C LYS A 47 -5.30 -5.72 7.93
N GLU A 48 -4.05 -5.30 8.07
CA GLU A 48 -3.70 -3.98 8.62
C GLU A 48 -4.07 -2.83 7.68
N VAL A 49 -3.81 -2.99 6.38
CA VAL A 49 -4.24 -2.00 5.36
C VAL A 49 -5.75 -1.83 5.42
N LYS A 50 -6.52 -2.93 5.39
CA LYS A 50 -7.98 -2.88 5.45
C LYS A 50 -8.48 -2.22 6.74
N LYS A 51 -7.83 -2.51 7.88
CA LYS A 51 -8.16 -1.88 9.15
C LYS A 51 -7.95 -0.36 9.08
N ARG A 52 -6.80 0.09 8.58
CA ARG A 52 -6.51 1.52 8.44
C ARG A 52 -7.42 2.23 7.44
N LEU A 53 -7.77 1.57 6.34
CA LEU A 53 -8.76 2.09 5.39
C LEU A 53 -10.15 2.24 6.01
N ALA A 54 -10.55 1.29 6.86
CA ALA A 54 -11.83 1.36 7.56
C ALA A 54 -11.84 2.39 8.71
N GLU A 55 -10.69 2.65 9.33
CA GLU A 55 -10.53 3.68 10.35
C GLU A 55 -10.45 5.08 9.72
N ASP A 56 -9.57 5.27 8.75
CA ASP A 56 -9.25 6.59 8.17
C ASP A 56 -8.56 6.45 6.80
N GLU A 57 -9.38 6.40 5.74
CA GLU A 57 -8.91 6.22 4.36
C GLU A 57 -8.00 7.38 3.91
N GLU A 58 -8.41 8.63 4.11
CA GLU A 58 -7.62 9.80 3.73
C GLU A 58 -6.24 9.80 4.38
N ARG A 59 -6.16 9.41 5.67
CA ARG A 59 -4.89 9.31 6.37
C ARG A 59 -4.00 8.19 5.82
N PHE A 60 -4.59 7.07 5.42
CA PHE A 60 -3.85 6.00 4.75
C PHE A 60 -3.30 6.47 3.41
N ILE A 61 -4.11 7.15 2.59
CA ILE A 61 -3.73 7.70 1.29
C ILE A 61 -2.58 8.71 1.45
N ALA A 62 -2.68 9.64 2.40
CA ALA A 62 -1.65 10.62 2.69
C ALA A 62 -0.33 9.97 3.12
N SER A 63 -0.40 8.95 3.99
CA SER A 63 0.78 8.21 4.47
C SER A 63 1.43 7.39 3.36
N LEU A 64 0.63 6.76 2.50
CA LEU A 64 1.12 6.03 1.32
C LEU A 64 1.80 6.96 0.33
N ARG A 65 1.24 8.16 0.12
CA ARG A 65 1.85 9.20 -0.71
C ARG A 65 3.22 9.62 -0.16
N ASP A 66 3.32 9.85 1.14
CA ASP A 66 4.57 10.24 1.80
C ASP A 66 5.63 9.14 1.70
N ALA A 67 5.24 7.88 1.97
CA ALA A 67 6.12 6.73 1.87
C ALA A 67 6.70 6.54 0.45
N LEU A 68 5.92 6.90 -0.58
CA LEU A 68 6.32 6.81 -1.99
C LEU A 68 7.00 8.08 -2.54
N ALA A 69 6.88 9.21 -1.83
CA ALA A 69 7.53 10.47 -2.17
C ALA A 69 8.96 10.57 -1.65
N LYS A 70 9.39 9.62 -0.80
CA LYS A 70 10.74 9.59 -0.25
C LYS A 70 11.74 9.23 -1.38
N PRO A 71 12.75 10.09 -1.64
CA PRO A 71 13.70 9.90 -2.74
C PRO A 71 14.66 8.73 -2.53
#